data_AF-A0A975GRT1-F1
#
_entry.id   AF-A0A975GRT1-F1
#
_cell.length_a   1.000
_cell.length_b   1.000
_cell.length_c   1.000
_cell.angle_alpha   90.00
_cell.angle_beta   90.00
_cell.angle_gamma   90.00
#
_symmetry.space_group_name_H-M   'P 1'
#
loop_
_entity.id
_entity.type
_entity.pdbx_description
1 polymer ?
#
loop_
_entity_poly.entity_id
_entity_poly.type
_entity_poly.pdbx_seq_one_letter_code
_entity_poly.pdbx_strand_id
1 'polypeptide(L)'
;MAWKIVKTRIGRAGGLKQRKNRQREWDQKYGEGNWAIGYVINEKFIFQEQALDTIYYRSYEEHFRTHPDDLKELICLAKKLRNPHAEATTGVDLQVPAIMKYLDENNLELQGNEMIDIGSWKGQASHPISIRLSPLHIKVVGDEKMTLEKFWQSKKCLAIWKED
;
A
#
# COMPACT_ATOMS: atom_id res chain seq x y z
N MET A 1 20.59 -17.25 9.24
CA MET A 1 19.67 -17.06 8.08
C MET A 1 18.72 -15.90 8.33
N ALA A 2 18.90 -14.78 7.65
CA ALA A 2 18.02 -13.62 7.80
C ALA A 2 17.99 -12.75 6.53
N TRP A 3 16.92 -11.98 6.38
CA TRP A 3 16.83 -10.92 5.37
C TRP A 3 17.76 -9.77 5.74
N LYS A 4 18.78 -9.54 4.91
CA LYS A 4 19.69 -8.40 5.05
C LYS A 4 19.27 -7.28 4.09
N ILE A 5 18.98 -6.10 4.63
CA ILE A 5 18.70 -4.91 3.83
C ILE A 5 19.98 -4.48 3.11
N VAL A 6 19.93 -4.39 1.78
CA VAL A 6 21.07 -3.98 0.94
C VAL A 6 20.86 -2.63 0.27
N LYS A 7 19.61 -2.17 0.16
CA LYS A 7 19.30 -0.84 -0.37
C LYS A 7 18.01 -0.31 0.21
N THR A 8 18.06 0.88 0.81
CA THR A 8 16.88 1.61 1.31
C THR A 8 16.41 2.64 0.30
N ARG A 9 15.16 3.10 0.43
CA ARG A 9 14.58 4.18 -0.39
C ARG A 9 14.75 3.90 -1.89
N ILE A 10 14.41 2.69 -2.32
CA ILE A 10 14.54 2.28 -3.73
C ILE A 10 13.55 2.99 -4.68
N GLY A 11 12.78 3.95 -4.15
CA GLY A 11 11.90 4.82 -4.89
C GLY A 11 10.72 4.08 -5.53
N ARG A 12 10.13 4.71 -6.54
CA ARG A 12 9.04 4.12 -7.33
C ARG A 12 9.58 2.97 -8.19
N ALA A 13 8.74 1.96 -8.42
CA ALA A 13 9.08 0.81 -9.25
C ALA A 13 9.24 1.17 -10.74
N GLY A 14 8.71 2.32 -11.17
CA GLY A 14 8.76 2.75 -12.56
C GLY A 14 7.83 1.91 -13.45
N GLY A 15 7.90 2.11 -14.76
CA GLY A 15 7.08 1.38 -15.73
C GLY A 15 7.47 -0.11 -15.85
N LEU A 16 6.64 -0.89 -16.54
CA LEU A 16 6.83 -2.34 -16.70
C LEU A 16 8.24 -2.73 -17.20
N LYS A 17 8.77 -1.99 -18.20
CA LYS A 17 10.13 -2.22 -18.74
C LYS A 17 11.21 -1.99 -17.68
N GLN A 18 11.11 -0.91 -16.89
CA GLN A 18 12.07 -0.60 -15.82
C GLN A 18 12.02 -1.63 -14.70
N ARG A 19 10.83 -2.15 -14.38
CA ARG A 19 10.65 -3.22 -13.38
C ARG A 19 11.28 -4.53 -13.83
N LYS A 20 10.98 -4.98 -15.06
CA LYS A 20 11.56 -6.20 -15.63
C LYS A 20 13.08 -6.12 -15.70
N ASN A 21 13.63 -4.95 -16.07
CA ASN A 21 15.07 -4.75 -16.08
C ASN A 21 15.68 -4.83 -14.67
N ARG A 22 15.06 -4.19 -13.67
CA ARG A 22 15.52 -4.28 -12.28
C ARG A 22 15.42 -5.69 -11.70
N GLN A 23 14.35 -6.41 -12.00
CA GLN A 23 14.20 -7.82 -11.60
C GLN A 23 15.36 -8.64 -12.16
N ARG A 24 15.59 -8.59 -13.48
CA ARG A 24 16.71 -9.30 -14.12
C ARG A 24 18.08 -8.92 -13.54
N GLU A 25 18.30 -7.63 -13.28
CA GLU A 25 19.54 -7.15 -12.65
C GLU A 25 19.73 -7.78 -11.25
N TRP A 26 18.66 -7.83 -10.45
CA TRP A 26 18.72 -8.41 -9.11
C TRP A 26 18.78 -9.93 -9.11
N ASP A 27 18.09 -10.60 -10.03
CA ASP A 27 18.19 -12.05 -10.23
C ASP A 27 19.62 -12.44 -10.59
N GLN A 28 20.27 -11.70 -11.51
CA GLN A 28 21.67 -11.90 -11.86
C GLN A 28 22.62 -11.61 -10.70
N LYS A 29 22.33 -10.58 -9.89
CA LYS A 29 23.24 -10.11 -8.84
C LYS A 29 23.13 -10.90 -7.53
N TYR A 30 21.93 -11.34 -7.16
CA TYR A 30 21.64 -11.94 -5.86
C TYR A 30 21.12 -13.38 -5.97
N GLY A 31 20.74 -13.84 -7.16
CA GLY A 31 20.06 -15.12 -7.39
C GLY A 31 18.55 -14.94 -7.35
N GLU A 32 17.86 -15.61 -8.27
CA GLU A 32 16.40 -15.68 -8.28
C GLU A 32 15.88 -16.29 -6.98
N GLY A 33 14.88 -15.66 -6.35
CA GLY A 33 14.33 -16.09 -5.06
C GLY A 33 15.14 -15.65 -3.83
N ASN A 34 16.37 -15.16 -4.01
CA ASN A 34 17.25 -14.74 -2.89
C ASN A 34 17.17 -13.23 -2.60
N TRP A 35 16.22 -12.51 -3.20
CA TRP A 35 15.98 -11.10 -2.92
C TRP A 35 14.48 -10.81 -2.80
N ALA A 36 14.14 -9.79 -2.02
CA ALA A 36 12.76 -9.36 -1.83
C ALA A 36 12.65 -7.83 -1.70
N ILE A 37 11.54 -7.29 -2.19
CA ILE A 37 11.15 -5.90 -1.93
C ILE A 37 10.15 -5.89 -0.77
N GLY A 38 10.43 -5.06 0.21
CA GLY A 38 9.57 -4.85 1.37
C GLY A 38 9.81 -3.48 1.99
N TYR A 39 9.63 -3.39 3.29
CA TYR A 39 9.73 -2.13 4.04
C TYR A 39 10.69 -2.29 5.20
N VAL A 40 11.39 -1.20 5.54
CA VAL A 40 12.16 -1.12 6.78
C VAL A 40 11.31 -0.47 7.88
N ILE A 41 11.05 -1.21 8.95
CA ILE A 41 10.35 -0.73 10.15
C ILE A 41 11.19 -1.11 11.36
N ASN A 42 11.51 -0.13 12.22
CA ASN A 42 12.36 -0.34 13.39
C ASN A 42 13.63 -1.14 13.06
N GLU A 43 14.29 -0.73 11.96
CA GLU A 43 15.51 -1.34 11.40
C GLU A 43 15.36 -2.79 10.90
N LYS A 44 14.15 -3.35 10.94
CA LYS A 44 13.85 -4.70 10.46
C LYS A 44 13.22 -4.66 9.08
N PHE A 45 13.57 -5.64 8.26
CA PHE A 45 12.87 -5.91 7.01
C PHE A 45 11.52 -6.57 7.30
N ILE A 46 10.47 -6.08 6.68
CA ILE A 46 9.16 -6.73 6.64
C ILE A 46 8.67 -6.86 5.19
N PHE A 47 7.91 -7.91 4.94
CA PHE A 47 7.28 -8.16 3.66
C PHE A 47 6.08 -7.24 3.41
N GLN A 48 5.58 -7.25 2.18
CA GLN A 48 4.45 -6.39 1.78
C GLN A 48 3.15 -6.85 2.45
N GLU A 49 2.97 -8.16 2.58
CA GLU A 49 1.86 -8.80 3.28
C GLU A 49 1.87 -8.42 4.77
N GLN A 50 3.04 -8.41 5.40
CA GLN A 50 3.18 -7.94 6.78
C GLN A 50 2.88 -6.44 6.91
N ALA A 51 3.30 -5.63 5.93
CA ALA A 51 3.01 -4.21 5.91
C ALA A 51 1.50 -3.93 5.70
N LEU A 52 0.82 -4.76 4.90
CA LEU A 52 -0.62 -4.69 4.72
C LEU A 52 -1.33 -4.73 6.08
N ASP A 53 -1.00 -5.71 6.91
CA ASP A 53 -1.66 -5.90 8.21
C ASP A 53 -1.21 -4.90 9.26
N THR A 54 0.10 -4.69 9.38
CA THR A 54 0.67 -3.91 10.50
C THR A 54 0.62 -2.41 10.29
N ILE A 55 0.56 -1.95 9.03
CA ILE A 55 0.60 -0.53 8.69
C ILE A 55 -0.67 -0.12 7.95
N TYR A 56 -0.97 -0.69 6.79
CA TYR A 56 -2.06 -0.19 5.95
C TYR A 56 -3.42 -0.40 6.61
N TYR A 57 -3.73 -1.64 6.99
CA TYR A 57 -4.96 -1.99 7.69
C TYR A 57 -5.12 -1.16 8.97
N ARG A 58 -4.11 -1.14 9.85
CA ARG A 58 -4.15 -0.35 11.10
C ARG A 58 -4.35 1.14 10.88
N SER A 59 -3.81 1.68 9.79
CA SER A 59 -3.97 3.09 9.43
C SER A 59 -5.39 3.39 8.95
N TYR A 60 -6.01 2.51 8.17
CA TYR A 60 -7.41 2.65 7.76
C TYR A 60 -8.38 2.39 8.91
N GLU A 61 -8.09 1.41 9.78
CA GLU A 61 -8.83 1.15 11.01
C GLU A 61 -8.88 2.41 11.89
N GLU A 62 -7.72 3.01 12.15
CA GLU A 62 -7.64 4.25 12.94
C GLU A 62 -8.34 5.43 12.24
N HIS A 63 -8.22 5.54 10.92
CA HIS A 63 -8.94 6.55 10.14
C HIS A 63 -10.44 6.41 10.29
N PHE A 64 -11.00 5.21 10.07
CA PHE A 64 -12.44 5.00 10.18
C PHE A 64 -12.97 5.13 11.61
N ARG A 65 -12.17 4.78 12.61
CA ARG A 65 -12.49 5.01 14.02
C ARG A 65 -12.62 6.50 14.35
N THR A 66 -11.76 7.33 13.76
CA THR A 66 -11.72 8.78 14.00
C THR A 66 -12.58 9.60 13.04
N HIS A 67 -12.96 9.00 11.90
CA HIS A 67 -13.79 9.60 10.84
C HIS A 67 -14.90 8.62 10.43
N PRO A 68 -15.85 8.30 11.32
CA PRO A 68 -16.89 7.30 11.03
C PRO A 68 -17.81 7.70 9.87
N ASP A 69 -17.93 9.00 9.57
CA ASP A 69 -18.74 9.48 8.45
C ASP A 69 -18.10 9.15 7.09
N ASP A 70 -16.76 9.09 7.00
CA ASP A 70 -16.07 8.62 5.80
C ASP A 70 -16.38 7.15 5.51
N LEU A 71 -16.44 6.32 6.56
CA LEU A 71 -16.81 4.91 6.44
C LEU A 71 -18.26 4.76 5.97
N LYS A 72 -19.19 5.50 6.58
CA LYS A 72 -20.61 5.49 6.18
C LYS A 72 -20.78 5.95 4.73
N GLU A 73 -20.15 7.06 4.35
CA GLU A 73 -20.18 7.57 2.98
C GLU A 73 -19.65 6.53 2.00
N LEU A 74 -18.50 5.91 2.30
CA LEU A 74 -17.93 4.86 1.46
C LEU A 74 -18.88 3.68 1.28
N ILE A 75 -19.46 3.16 2.36
CA ILE A 75 -20.39 2.03 2.35
C ILE A 75 -21.64 2.34 1.51
N CYS A 76 -22.21 3.54 1.68
CA CYS A 76 -23.42 3.94 0.98
C CYS A 76 -23.20 4.16 -0.53
N LEU A 77 -22.01 4.63 -0.93
CA LEU A 77 -21.73 4.97 -2.33
C LEU A 77 -21.15 3.80 -3.12
N ALA A 78 -20.17 3.10 -2.54
CA ALA A 78 -19.41 2.12 -3.27
C ALA A 78 -20.17 0.80 -3.40
N LYS A 79 -20.07 0.21 -4.59
CA LYS A 79 -20.27 -1.21 -4.88
C LYS A 79 -18.94 -1.96 -4.93
N LYS A 80 -17.91 -1.28 -5.45
CA LYS A 80 -16.55 -1.81 -5.59
C LYS A 80 -15.54 -0.68 -5.40
N LEU A 81 -14.37 -1.05 -4.90
CA LEU A 81 -13.22 -0.16 -4.79
C LEU A 81 -12.19 -0.48 -5.86
N ARG A 82 -11.45 0.54 -6.27
CA ARG A 82 -10.36 0.41 -7.25
C ARG A 82 -9.20 1.33 -6.88
N ASN A 83 -7.97 0.89 -7.14
CA ASN A 83 -6.80 1.76 -7.08
C ASN A 83 -6.27 2.01 -8.49
N PRO A 84 -6.71 3.09 -9.17
CA PRO A 84 -6.35 3.34 -10.56
C PRO A 84 -4.84 3.54 -10.76
N HIS A 85 -4.13 4.02 -9.74
CA HIS A 85 -2.67 4.15 -9.80
C HIS A 85 -1.98 2.78 -9.79
N ALA A 86 -2.42 1.86 -8.92
CA ALA A 86 -1.86 0.50 -8.87
C ALA A 86 -2.11 -0.25 -10.19
N GLU A 87 -3.33 -0.18 -10.72
CA GLU A 87 -3.68 -0.77 -12.02
C GLU A 87 -2.82 -0.22 -13.15
N ALA A 88 -2.73 1.11 -13.28
CA ALA A 88 -1.98 1.75 -14.36
C ALA A 88 -0.47 1.50 -14.27
N THR A 89 0.08 1.35 -13.06
CA THR A 89 1.51 1.12 -12.86
C THR A 89 1.87 -0.35 -12.72
N THR A 90 0.88 -1.26 -12.77
CA THR A 90 0.99 -2.68 -12.35
C THR A 90 1.53 -2.85 -10.94
N GLY A 91 1.51 -1.77 -10.14
CA GLY A 91 2.05 -1.72 -8.79
C GLY A 91 1.25 -2.60 -7.84
N VAL A 92 1.85 -2.93 -6.70
CA VAL A 92 1.12 -3.64 -5.65
C VAL A 92 0.15 -2.66 -5.01
N ASP A 93 -1.12 -3.03 -4.99
CA ASP A 93 -2.19 -2.31 -4.30
C ASP A 93 -2.25 -2.82 -2.85
N LEU A 94 -2.05 -1.92 -1.90
CA LEU A 94 -2.20 -2.22 -0.47
C LEU A 94 -3.38 -1.47 0.15
N GLN A 95 -3.94 -0.50 -0.57
CA GLN A 95 -5.00 0.37 -0.09
C GLN A 95 -6.35 -0.33 -0.16
N VAL A 96 -6.73 -0.85 -1.34
CA VAL A 96 -8.00 -1.56 -1.48
C VAL A 96 -8.03 -2.81 -0.60
N PRO A 97 -7.00 -3.68 -0.57
CA PRO A 97 -7.01 -4.83 0.32
C PRO A 97 -7.13 -4.46 1.80
N ALA A 98 -6.50 -3.36 2.26
CA ALA A 98 -6.62 -2.91 3.64
C ALA A 98 -8.03 -2.46 4.00
N ILE A 99 -8.69 -1.69 3.12
CA ILE A 99 -10.07 -1.24 3.33
C ILE A 99 -11.03 -2.43 3.29
N MET A 100 -10.90 -3.31 2.29
CA MET A 100 -11.77 -4.49 2.17
C MET A 100 -11.61 -5.43 3.37
N LYS A 101 -10.38 -5.60 3.87
CA LYS A 101 -10.11 -6.37 5.09
C LYS A 101 -10.79 -5.74 6.31
N TYR A 102 -10.75 -4.42 6.46
CA TYR A 102 -11.46 -3.72 7.54
C TYR A 102 -12.97 -3.97 7.47
N LEU A 103 -13.57 -3.90 6.29
CA LEU A 103 -15.00 -4.16 6.12
C LEU A 103 -15.35 -5.61 6.51
N ASP A 104 -14.58 -6.58 6.02
CA ASP A 104 -14.76 -8.01 6.31
C ASP A 104 -14.66 -8.31 7.81
N GLU A 105 -13.59 -7.85 8.48
CA GLU A 105 -13.38 -8.09 9.92
C GLU A 105 -14.44 -7.42 10.81
N ASN A 106 -15.14 -6.41 10.29
CA ASN A 106 -16.21 -5.70 11.00
C ASN A 106 -17.63 -6.10 10.55
N ASN A 107 -17.77 -7.15 9.71
CA ASN A 107 -19.05 -7.59 9.12
C ASN A 107 -19.80 -6.44 8.41
N LEU A 108 -19.06 -5.60 7.70
CA LEU A 108 -19.58 -4.51 6.89
C LEU A 108 -19.49 -4.87 5.41
N GLU A 109 -20.47 -4.42 4.64
CA GLU A 109 -20.50 -4.61 3.19
C GLU A 109 -20.68 -3.27 2.47
N LEU A 110 -20.17 -3.20 1.25
CA LEU A 110 -20.41 -2.08 0.35
C LEU A 110 -21.83 -2.19 -0.22
N GLN A 111 -22.66 -1.18 0.00
CA GLN A 111 -24.10 -1.21 -0.28
C GLN A 111 -24.52 -0.31 -1.45
N GLY A 112 -23.62 0.51 -1.95
CA GLY A 112 -23.88 1.41 -3.05
C GLY A 112 -23.83 0.74 -4.42
N ASN A 113 -23.84 1.58 -5.46
CA ASN A 113 -23.84 1.15 -6.85
C ASN A 113 -22.63 1.68 -7.66
N GLU A 114 -21.77 2.49 -7.05
CA GLU A 114 -20.67 3.16 -7.74
C GLU A 114 -19.35 2.38 -7.67
N MET A 115 -18.46 2.63 -8.63
CA MET A 115 -17.06 2.26 -8.51
C MET A 115 -16.30 3.44 -7.90
N ILE A 116 -15.79 3.25 -6.68
CA ILE A 116 -15.05 4.31 -5.98
C ILE A 116 -13.55 4.05 -6.11
N ASP A 117 -12.85 4.99 -6.73
CA ASP A 117 -11.40 5.02 -6.76
C ASP A 117 -10.84 5.38 -5.38
N ILE A 118 -9.72 4.79 -4.99
CA ILE A 118 -8.92 5.19 -3.85
C ILE A 118 -7.78 6.06 -4.35
N GLY A 119 -7.84 7.36 -4.03
CA GLY A 119 -6.96 8.38 -4.58
C GLY A 119 -7.51 9.02 -5.86
N SER A 120 -6.61 9.70 -6.57
CA SER A 120 -6.89 10.31 -7.86
C SER A 120 -5.90 9.82 -8.91
N TRP A 121 -6.33 9.81 -10.16
CA TRP A 121 -5.50 9.48 -11.31
C TRP A 121 -5.60 10.57 -12.36
N LYS A 122 -4.45 11.06 -12.84
CA LYS A 122 -4.36 12.18 -13.80
C LYS A 122 -5.18 13.42 -13.37
N GLY A 123 -5.21 13.69 -12.06
CA GLY A 123 -5.94 14.82 -11.49
C GLY A 123 -7.45 14.61 -11.32
N GLN A 124 -7.98 13.42 -11.62
CA GLN A 124 -9.39 13.10 -11.48
C GLN A 124 -9.61 12.10 -10.35
N ALA A 125 -10.64 12.33 -9.55
CA ALA A 125 -11.13 11.42 -8.53
C ALA A 125 -12.58 11.07 -8.85
N SER A 126 -13.00 9.83 -8.57
CA SER A 126 -14.39 9.43 -8.81
C SER A 126 -15.37 10.13 -7.88
N HIS A 127 -14.98 10.36 -6.62
CA HIS A 127 -15.79 11.02 -5.60
C HIS A 127 -14.91 11.76 -4.58
N PRO A 128 -15.41 12.77 -3.84
CA PRO A 128 -14.68 13.36 -2.71
C PRO A 128 -14.09 12.36 -1.71
N ILE A 129 -14.81 11.27 -1.40
CA ILE A 129 -14.29 10.20 -0.51
C ILE A 129 -13.02 9.55 -1.07
N SER A 130 -12.85 9.47 -2.39
CA SER A 130 -11.64 8.96 -3.04
C SER A 130 -10.38 9.72 -2.62
N ILE A 131 -10.51 11.05 -2.48
CA ILE A 131 -9.39 11.90 -2.05
C ILE A 131 -9.11 11.66 -0.57
N ARG A 132 -10.13 11.61 0.28
CA ARG A 132 -9.97 11.44 1.73
C ARG A 132 -9.38 10.09 2.10
N LEU A 133 -9.72 9.03 1.36
CA LEU A 133 -9.15 7.68 1.52
C LEU A 133 -7.84 7.46 0.77
N SER A 134 -7.33 8.48 0.07
CA SER A 134 -6.04 8.42 -0.62
C SER A 134 -4.88 8.16 0.35
N PRO A 135 -3.85 7.40 -0.04
CA PRO A 135 -2.62 7.27 0.77
C PRO A 135 -1.89 8.60 0.96
N LEU A 136 -2.25 9.65 0.21
CA LEU A 136 -1.78 11.03 0.43
C LEU A 136 -2.39 11.68 1.68
N HIS A 137 -3.55 11.22 2.16
CA HIS A 137 -4.27 11.79 3.29
C HIS A 137 -4.31 10.86 4.51
N ILE A 138 -4.40 9.54 4.28
CA ILE A 138 -4.36 8.54 5.37
C ILE A 138 -3.03 8.59 6.11
N LYS A 139 -3.11 8.74 7.43
CA LYS A 139 -1.95 8.80 8.33
C LYS A 139 -1.49 7.40 8.71
N VAL A 140 -0.20 7.24 8.91
CA VAL A 140 0.36 6.00 9.46
C VAL A 140 -0.10 5.88 10.91
N VAL A 141 -0.58 4.70 11.30
CA VAL A 141 -0.91 4.40 12.69
C VAL A 141 0.26 4.76 13.62
N GLY A 142 0.00 5.54 14.66
CA GLY A 142 1.02 6.00 15.61
C GLY A 142 1.96 7.11 15.08
N ASP A 143 1.77 7.62 13.86
CA ASP A 143 2.52 8.77 13.32
C ASP A 143 1.61 9.68 12.46
N GLU A 144 0.95 10.64 13.11
CA GLU A 144 0.03 11.59 12.48
C GLU A 144 0.69 12.53 11.45
N LYS A 145 2.03 12.65 11.49
CA LYS A 145 2.79 13.50 10.56
C LYS A 145 3.19 12.75 9.29
N MET A 146 3.12 11.42 9.29
CA MET A 146 3.47 10.59 8.15
C MET A 146 2.21 10.06 7.47
N THR A 147 2.11 10.27 6.16
CA THR A 147 1.05 9.67 5.33
C THR A 147 1.51 8.31 4.79
N LEU A 148 0.58 7.44 4.42
CA LEU A 148 0.90 6.15 3.81
C LEU A 148 1.76 6.28 2.54
N GLU A 149 1.54 7.31 1.72
CA GLU A 149 2.37 7.58 0.54
C GLU A 149 3.82 7.91 0.95
N LYS A 150 4.00 8.77 1.97
CA LYS A 150 5.33 9.13 2.47
C LYS A 150 6.03 7.94 3.14
N PHE A 151 5.27 7.13 3.86
CA PHE A 151 5.76 5.86 4.41
C PHE A 151 6.29 4.96 3.30
N TRP A 152 5.47 4.68 2.28
CA TRP A 152 5.88 3.86 1.14
C TRP A 152 7.18 4.38 0.53
N GLN A 153 7.25 5.67 0.21
CA GLN A 153 8.40 6.23 -0.50
C GLN A 153 9.68 6.18 0.34
N SER A 154 9.57 6.36 1.65
CA SER A 154 10.72 6.47 2.56
C SER A 154 11.19 5.14 3.15
N LYS A 155 10.28 4.16 3.29
CA LYS A 155 10.57 2.88 3.95
C LYS A 155 10.79 1.73 2.98
N LYS A 156 10.41 1.86 1.71
CA LYS A 156 10.61 0.79 0.72
C LYS A 156 12.10 0.45 0.54
N CYS A 157 12.42 -0.83 0.62
CA CYS A 157 13.79 -1.33 0.55
C CYS A 157 13.90 -2.63 -0.26
N LEU A 158 15.14 -2.95 -0.64
CA LEU A 158 15.56 -4.24 -1.19
C LEU A 158 16.36 -4.97 -0.12
N ALA A 159 15.97 -6.21 0.15
CA ALA A 159 16.69 -7.12 1.03
C ALA A 159 17.09 -8.39 0.27
N ILE A 160 18.13 -9.06 0.77
CA ILE A 160 18.59 -10.35 0.26
C ILE A 160 18.57 -11.38 1.37
N TRP A 161 18.28 -12.63 1.02
CA TRP A 161 18.43 -13.75 1.94
C TRP A 161 19.92 -14.06 2.08
N LYS A 162 20.43 -14.03 3.30
CA LYS A 162 21.78 -14.50 3.60
C LYS A 162 21.73 -15.68 4.55
N GLU A 163 22.34 -16.77 4.10
CA GLU A 163 22.94 -17.77 4.97
C GLU A 163 24.23 -17.14 5.52
N ASP A 164 24.43 -17.23 6.83
CA ASP A 164 25.62 -16.65 7.48
C ASP A 164 26.88 -17.44 7.12
#